data_AF-A0A2D7CBW1-F1
#
_entry.id   AF-A0A2D7CBW1-F1
#
_cell.length_a   1.000
_cell.length_b   1.000
_cell.length_c   1.000
_cell.angle_alpha   90.00
_cell.angle_beta   90.00
_cell.angle_gamma   90.00
#
_symmetry.space_group_name_H-M   'P 1'
#
loop_
_entity.id
_entity.type
_entity.pdbx_description
1 polymer ?
#
loop_
_entity_poly.entity_id
_entity_poly.type
_entity_poly.pdbx_seq_one_letter_code
_entity_poly.pdbx_strand_id
1 'polypeptide(L)'
;MDGTSAEEDMVLKAWYARPDGLHLGWLDRPSRHHVRWRQPGGRWVMAKRRFSGSEALSRHLNDKPPSDLYVSTSSWLDPVDLPALRDETRAAPVLLDHLVVFDLDHGPFSRSRLETVRKRTSHLVHWLNEHTDLALIHVTFSGGKGFHVVLRDPDRTAFAEAEPRAREGLVRAQRQALLQRVLDAGHEVDSTVTADTRRIIRMPGSLHGGTRWACTVLEEGQIHRPLRTWVDGLPRAEDAVAMPKRPPKVRKAQPRTTEPRSLEEETLSLEVSTHVVGTKDRTAIVALLPVNLNDAPTRDAYLAKFPDDVAPMAVFDVGQRHLLVVPRAFPRARAIAVLEGIGQKALAARHRADEHAWTALMNAQGESMQGIQPRGWVRLDHEVGHPWSRPHLELCHRLGLPAPPSAGELAGSEEPAMRFARRR
;
A
#
# COMPACT_ATOMS: atom_id res chain seq x y z
N MET A 1 19.23 16.29 -16.67
CA MET A 1 19.45 15.98 -15.23
C MET A 1 19.42 14.46 -15.11
N ASP A 2 20.43 13.75 -15.63
CA ASP A 2 20.30 12.30 -15.91
C ASP A 2 21.46 11.42 -15.41
N GLY A 3 22.42 11.98 -14.66
CA GLY A 3 23.58 11.22 -14.16
C GLY A 3 23.23 10.17 -13.11
N THR A 4 22.33 10.49 -12.18
CA THR A 4 21.97 9.62 -11.04
C THR A 4 21.19 8.36 -11.45
N SER A 5 20.40 8.44 -12.53
CA SER A 5 19.65 7.28 -13.06
C SER A 5 20.57 6.27 -13.74
N ALA A 6 21.60 6.75 -14.45
CA ALA A 6 22.54 5.89 -15.17
C ALA A 6 23.47 5.12 -14.21
N GLU A 7 23.97 5.80 -13.17
CA GLU A 7 24.79 5.18 -12.12
C GLU A 7 24.01 4.13 -11.32
N GLU A 8 22.76 4.43 -10.93
CA GLU A 8 21.88 3.48 -10.25
C GLU A 8 21.65 2.21 -11.10
N ASP A 9 21.42 2.37 -12.41
CA ASP A 9 21.23 1.24 -13.33
C ASP A 9 22.50 0.40 -13.47
N MET A 10 23.68 1.03 -13.55
CA MET A 10 24.97 0.32 -13.61
C MET A 10 25.22 -0.54 -12.37
N VAL A 11 25.01 -0.01 -11.16
CA VAL A 11 25.23 -0.75 -9.92
C VAL A 11 24.28 -1.95 -9.82
N LEU A 12 23.02 -1.75 -10.18
CA LEU A 12 22.04 -2.83 -10.21
C LEU A 12 22.41 -3.90 -11.24
N LYS A 13 22.80 -3.52 -12.45
CA LYS A 13 23.26 -4.46 -13.49
C LYS A 13 24.45 -5.27 -13.00
N ALA A 14 25.45 -4.61 -12.40
CA ALA A 14 26.61 -5.30 -11.84
C ALA A 14 26.23 -6.30 -10.74
N TRP A 15 25.29 -5.95 -9.85
CA TRP A 15 24.84 -6.84 -8.78
C TRP A 15 24.15 -8.11 -9.31
N TYR A 16 23.20 -7.95 -10.23
CA TYR A 16 22.37 -9.05 -10.74
C TYR A 16 23.04 -9.84 -11.88
N ALA A 17 24.15 -9.35 -12.45
CA ALA A 17 24.98 -10.11 -13.38
C ALA A 17 25.86 -11.16 -12.67
N ARG A 18 25.99 -11.11 -11.33
CA ARG A 18 26.82 -12.06 -10.59
C ARG A 18 26.22 -13.48 -10.66
N PRO A 19 27.06 -14.50 -10.84
CA PRO A 19 26.61 -15.89 -10.75
C PRO A 19 26.01 -16.16 -9.37
N ASP A 20 24.97 -16.99 -9.32
CA ASP A 20 24.28 -17.41 -8.10
C ASP A 20 23.74 -16.27 -7.21
N GLY A 21 23.52 -15.08 -7.78
CA GLY A 21 23.11 -13.89 -7.03
C GLY A 21 21.68 -13.92 -6.47
N LEU A 22 20.81 -14.83 -6.93
CA LEU A 22 19.42 -14.99 -6.45
C LEU A 22 19.19 -16.41 -5.97
N HIS A 23 18.51 -16.60 -4.83
CA HIS A 23 18.34 -17.93 -4.23
C HIS A 23 16.86 -18.33 -4.10
N LEU A 24 16.34 -19.09 -5.08
CA LEU A 24 15.00 -19.71 -5.02
C LEU A 24 15.03 -21.17 -4.54
N GLY A 25 16.23 -21.76 -4.34
CA GLY A 25 16.37 -23.19 -4.01
C GLY A 25 15.76 -23.64 -2.69
N TRP A 26 15.38 -22.70 -1.81
CA TRP A 26 14.67 -22.97 -0.56
C TRP A 26 13.16 -23.21 -0.77
N LEU A 27 12.64 -22.92 -1.96
CA LEU A 27 11.27 -23.23 -2.36
C LEU A 27 11.25 -24.61 -3.03
N ASP A 28 10.30 -25.46 -2.62
CA ASP A 28 10.09 -26.78 -3.23
C ASP A 28 9.77 -26.68 -4.74
N ARG A 29 8.88 -25.75 -5.11
CA ARG A 29 8.48 -25.51 -6.51
C ARG A 29 8.44 -24.01 -6.81
N PRO A 30 9.56 -23.38 -7.20
CA PRO A 30 9.60 -21.94 -7.47
C PRO A 30 8.55 -21.47 -8.49
N SER A 31 8.20 -22.32 -9.45
CA SER A 31 7.20 -22.02 -10.49
C SER A 31 5.77 -21.84 -9.97
N ARG A 32 5.50 -22.21 -8.72
CA ARG A 32 4.21 -22.02 -8.03
C ARG A 32 4.15 -20.75 -7.20
N HIS A 33 5.23 -19.98 -7.15
CA HIS A 33 5.28 -18.71 -6.42
C HIS A 33 5.19 -17.53 -7.38
N HIS A 34 4.51 -16.49 -6.92
CA HIS A 34 4.41 -15.24 -7.63
C HIS A 34 5.63 -14.35 -7.32
N VAL A 35 6.14 -13.64 -8.32
CA VAL A 35 7.29 -12.75 -8.18
C VAL A 35 6.89 -11.31 -8.54
N ARG A 36 7.27 -10.36 -7.69
CA ARG A 36 7.04 -8.93 -7.90
C ARG A 36 8.32 -8.18 -7.69
N TRP A 37 8.48 -7.07 -8.41
CA TRP A 37 9.64 -6.23 -8.22
C TRP A 37 9.31 -4.76 -8.39
N ARG A 38 10.21 -3.93 -7.91
CA ARG A 38 10.21 -2.50 -8.10
C ARG A 38 11.35 -2.15 -9.05
N GLN A 39 11.08 -1.30 -10.03
CA GLN A 39 12.12 -0.75 -10.90
C GLN A 39 12.83 0.45 -10.22
N PRO A 40 14.01 0.83 -10.70
CA PRO A 40 14.54 2.18 -10.48
C PRO A 40 13.43 3.22 -10.77
N GLY A 41 13.28 4.23 -9.92
CA GLY A 41 12.17 5.19 -10.00
C GLY A 41 10.85 4.75 -9.34
N GLY A 42 10.78 3.54 -8.78
CA GLY A 42 9.71 3.15 -7.84
C GLY A 42 8.50 2.45 -8.44
N ARG A 43 8.47 2.23 -9.76
CA ARG A 43 7.37 1.53 -10.42
C ARG A 43 7.31 0.06 -10.02
N TRP A 44 6.15 -0.39 -9.56
CA TRP A 44 5.89 -1.80 -9.31
C TRP A 44 5.63 -2.55 -10.61
N VAL A 45 6.22 -3.73 -10.72
CA VAL A 45 6.02 -4.67 -11.82
C VAL A 45 5.65 -6.03 -11.24
N MET A 46 4.66 -6.64 -11.88
CA MET A 46 4.15 -7.96 -11.57
C MET A 46 4.65 -8.95 -12.63
N ALA A 47 5.18 -10.10 -12.21
CA ALA A 47 5.55 -11.14 -13.14
C ALA A 47 4.31 -11.63 -13.92
N LYS A 48 4.41 -11.64 -15.25
CA LYS A 48 3.39 -12.20 -16.15
C LYS A 48 3.67 -13.65 -16.56
N ARG A 49 4.63 -14.30 -15.89
CA ARG A 49 5.06 -15.67 -16.17
C ARG A 49 5.57 -16.33 -14.89
N ARG A 50 5.65 -17.67 -14.92
CA ARG A 50 6.28 -18.49 -13.88
C ARG A 50 7.79 -18.58 -14.12
N PHE A 51 8.53 -18.76 -13.03
CA PHE A 51 9.98 -18.99 -13.06
C PHE A 51 10.29 -20.35 -12.46
N SER A 52 10.98 -21.22 -13.20
CA SER A 52 11.33 -22.57 -12.73
C SER A 52 12.37 -22.55 -11.60
N GLY A 53 13.17 -21.49 -11.49
CA GLY A 53 14.22 -21.34 -10.48
C GLY A 53 15.02 -20.06 -10.68
N SER A 54 16.10 -19.92 -9.91
CA SER A 54 16.93 -18.71 -9.86
C SER A 54 17.45 -18.27 -11.23
N GLU A 55 17.99 -19.20 -12.01
CA GLU A 55 18.63 -18.87 -13.30
C GLU A 55 17.63 -18.28 -14.30
N ALA A 56 16.42 -18.86 -14.38
CA ALA A 56 15.37 -18.36 -15.25
C ALA A 56 14.89 -16.96 -14.83
N LEU A 57 14.85 -16.68 -13.53
CA LEU A 57 14.52 -15.36 -12.99
C LEU A 57 15.64 -14.36 -13.27
N SER A 58 16.90 -14.70 -13.00
CA SER A 58 18.05 -13.84 -13.26
C SER A 58 18.14 -13.46 -14.74
N ARG A 59 17.99 -14.42 -15.65
CA ARG A 59 17.95 -14.16 -17.11
C ARG A 59 16.84 -13.17 -17.50
N HIS A 60 15.68 -13.25 -16.84
CA HIS A 60 14.56 -12.33 -17.11
C HIS A 60 14.81 -10.92 -16.61
N LEU A 61 15.50 -10.78 -15.47
CA LEU A 61 15.75 -9.49 -14.83
C LEU A 61 17.01 -8.78 -15.36
N ASN A 62 17.88 -9.48 -16.10
CA ASN A 62 19.18 -8.96 -16.53
C ASN A 62 19.11 -7.65 -17.34
N ASP A 63 18.11 -7.52 -18.23
CA ASP A 63 17.94 -6.31 -19.06
C ASP A 63 17.52 -5.08 -18.23
N LYS A 64 16.60 -5.29 -17.27
CA LYS A 64 16.01 -4.24 -16.43
C LYS A 64 16.03 -4.69 -14.97
N PRO A 65 17.17 -4.58 -14.29
CA PRO A 65 17.32 -5.09 -12.94
C PRO A 65 16.42 -4.34 -11.95
N PRO A 66 15.92 -5.04 -10.92
CA PRO A 66 15.03 -4.44 -9.95
C PRO A 66 15.77 -3.70 -8.83
N SER A 67 15.20 -2.60 -8.35
CA SER A 67 15.63 -1.95 -7.10
C SER A 67 15.20 -2.73 -5.86
N ASP A 68 14.06 -3.41 -5.93
CA ASP A 68 13.57 -4.35 -4.91
C ASP A 68 12.93 -5.56 -5.59
N LEU A 69 13.16 -6.78 -5.06
CA LEU A 69 12.59 -8.01 -5.60
C LEU A 69 11.94 -8.84 -4.48
N TYR A 70 10.77 -9.40 -4.77
CA TYR A 70 9.94 -10.10 -3.80
C TYR A 70 9.35 -11.38 -4.39
N VAL A 71 9.10 -12.35 -3.52
CA VAL A 71 8.46 -13.63 -3.84
C VAL A 71 7.33 -13.91 -2.85
N SER A 72 6.25 -14.54 -3.31
CA SER A 72 5.09 -14.87 -2.45
C SER A 72 5.42 -15.91 -1.38
N THR A 73 4.80 -15.77 -0.21
CA THR A 73 4.85 -16.78 0.86
C THR A 73 3.95 -17.98 0.57
N SER A 74 2.96 -17.81 -0.31
CA SER A 74 2.08 -18.88 -0.78
C SER A 74 2.50 -19.47 -2.11
N SER A 75 2.27 -20.77 -2.24
CA SER A 75 2.33 -21.54 -3.49
C SER A 75 0.93 -21.72 -4.05
N TRP A 76 0.75 -21.44 -5.33
CA TRP A 76 -0.53 -21.51 -6.03
C TRP A 76 -0.46 -22.47 -7.21
N LEU A 77 -1.61 -23.05 -7.60
CA LEU A 77 -1.69 -23.83 -8.83
C LEU A 77 -1.39 -22.97 -10.07
N ASP A 78 -1.90 -21.74 -10.07
CA ASP A 78 -1.49 -20.69 -10.98
C ASP A 78 -1.13 -19.41 -10.21
N PRO A 79 0.16 -19.08 -10.05
CA PRO A 79 0.59 -17.88 -9.34
C PRO A 79 0.60 -16.62 -10.22
N VAL A 80 0.26 -16.73 -11.51
CA VAL A 80 0.23 -15.57 -12.42
C VAL A 80 -1.15 -14.94 -12.34
N ASP A 81 -1.18 -13.61 -12.23
CA ASP A 81 -2.42 -12.82 -12.28
C ASP A 81 -3.48 -13.28 -11.25
N LEU A 82 -3.05 -13.47 -10.00
CA LEU A 82 -3.95 -13.86 -8.91
C LEU A 82 -5.04 -12.79 -8.71
N PRO A 83 -6.32 -13.19 -8.58
CA PRO A 83 -7.39 -12.26 -8.29
C PRO A 83 -7.20 -11.62 -6.91
N ALA A 84 -7.75 -10.41 -6.74
CA ALA A 84 -7.81 -9.78 -5.43
C ALA A 84 -8.60 -10.67 -4.45
N LEU A 85 -8.29 -10.58 -3.15
CA LEU A 85 -8.95 -11.43 -2.13
C LEU A 85 -10.48 -11.30 -2.14
N ARG A 86 -11.00 -10.10 -2.47
CA ARG A 86 -12.44 -9.81 -2.55
C ARG A 86 -13.02 -9.93 -3.95
N ASP A 87 -12.23 -10.36 -4.93
CA ASP A 87 -12.73 -10.55 -6.29
C ASP A 87 -13.53 -11.85 -6.36
N GLU A 88 -14.84 -11.69 -6.55
CA GLU A 88 -15.81 -12.77 -6.71
C GLU A 88 -16.14 -13.05 -8.18
N THR A 89 -15.68 -12.19 -9.10
CA THR A 89 -15.96 -12.29 -10.54
C THR A 89 -15.10 -13.34 -11.22
N ARG A 90 -13.92 -13.60 -10.65
CA ARG A 90 -12.96 -14.59 -11.14
C ARG A 90 -13.03 -15.88 -10.33
N ALA A 91 -12.66 -16.98 -10.98
CA ALA A 91 -12.44 -18.26 -10.30
C ALA A 91 -11.45 -18.10 -9.14
N ALA A 92 -11.76 -18.74 -8.02
CA ALA A 92 -10.92 -18.69 -6.84
C ALA A 92 -9.58 -19.39 -7.12
N PRO A 93 -8.44 -18.78 -6.74
CA PRO A 93 -7.14 -19.38 -6.97
C PRO A 93 -6.95 -20.58 -6.03
N VAL A 94 -6.36 -21.65 -6.55
CA VAL A 94 -6.12 -22.87 -5.77
C VAL A 94 -4.82 -22.70 -4.97
N LEU A 95 -4.96 -22.45 -3.67
CA LEU A 95 -3.85 -22.43 -2.71
C LEU A 95 -3.33 -23.86 -2.51
N LEU A 96 -2.03 -24.05 -2.72
CA LEU A 96 -1.35 -25.35 -2.59
C LEU A 96 -0.47 -25.42 -1.34
N ASP A 97 0.15 -24.32 -0.94
CA ASP A 97 0.95 -24.23 0.28
C ASP A 97 1.01 -22.79 0.78
N HIS A 98 1.25 -22.60 2.08
CA HIS A 98 1.45 -21.28 2.68
C HIS A 98 2.51 -21.36 3.78
N LEU A 99 3.66 -20.78 3.48
CA LEU A 99 4.77 -20.66 4.42
C LEU A 99 4.39 -19.76 5.59
N VAL A 100 4.86 -20.12 6.78
CA VAL A 100 4.73 -19.26 7.95
C VAL A 100 5.89 -18.28 7.93
N VAL A 101 5.58 -16.99 7.90
CA VAL A 101 6.59 -15.93 7.98
C VAL A 101 6.30 -15.00 9.14
N PHE A 102 7.33 -14.73 9.92
CA PHE A 102 7.36 -13.65 10.90
C PHE A 102 8.35 -12.58 10.42
N ASP A 103 7.87 -11.34 10.32
CA ASP A 103 8.72 -10.18 10.02
C ASP A 103 8.95 -9.40 11.31
N LEU A 104 10.22 -9.12 11.59
CA LEU A 104 10.65 -8.39 12.76
C LEU A 104 11.52 -7.25 12.31
N ASP A 105 11.02 -6.03 12.46
CA ASP A 105 11.68 -4.81 12.00
C ASP A 105 11.82 -3.79 13.13
N HIS A 106 12.97 -3.12 13.19
CA HIS A 106 13.18 -2.00 14.10
C HIS A 106 14.01 -0.90 13.40
N GLY A 107 13.32 0.02 12.73
CA GLY A 107 13.95 1.19 12.09
C GLY A 107 14.20 2.33 13.08
N PRO A 108 14.99 3.36 12.73
CA PRO A 108 15.78 3.50 11.51
C PRO A 108 16.99 2.55 11.44
N PHE A 109 17.48 2.32 10.21
CA PHE A 109 18.61 1.45 9.93
C PHE A 109 19.84 1.82 10.77
N SER A 110 20.29 0.90 11.63
CA SER A 110 21.48 1.07 12.46
C SER A 110 21.89 -0.24 13.14
N ARG A 111 23.18 -0.41 13.45
CA ARG A 111 23.69 -1.59 14.16
C ARG A 111 23.00 -1.81 15.50
N SER A 112 22.80 -0.75 16.29
CA SER A 112 22.16 -0.86 17.60
C SER A 112 20.72 -1.37 17.55
N ARG A 113 19.90 -0.91 16.58
CA ARG A 113 18.52 -1.39 16.44
C ARG A 113 18.47 -2.78 15.81
N LEU A 114 19.36 -3.06 14.86
CA LEU A 114 19.51 -4.40 14.30
C LEU A 114 19.93 -5.43 15.34
N GLU A 115 20.78 -5.08 16.31
CA GLU A 115 21.13 -5.98 17.41
C GLU A 115 19.92 -6.23 18.34
N THR A 116 19.10 -5.21 18.61
CA THR A 116 17.86 -5.37 19.38
C THR A 116 16.90 -6.32 18.70
N VAL A 117 16.62 -6.12 17.40
CA VAL A 117 15.70 -6.99 16.67
C VAL A 117 16.29 -8.39 16.45
N ARG A 118 17.62 -8.52 16.26
CA ARG A 118 18.30 -9.83 16.24
C ARG A 118 18.05 -10.63 17.52
N LYS A 119 18.16 -10.01 18.70
CA LYS A 119 17.85 -10.68 19.98
C LYS A 119 16.39 -11.16 20.03
N ARG A 120 15.44 -10.32 19.60
CA ARG A 120 14.02 -10.68 19.52
C ARG A 120 13.79 -11.85 18.56
N THR A 121 14.39 -11.80 17.37
CA THR A 121 14.35 -12.89 16.39
C THR A 121 14.95 -14.17 16.95
N SER A 122 16.09 -14.09 17.64
CA SER A 122 16.72 -15.24 18.30
C SER A 122 15.80 -15.87 19.35
N HIS A 123 15.14 -15.07 20.18
CA HIS A 123 14.20 -15.57 21.19
C HIS A 123 12.96 -16.19 20.54
N LEU A 124 12.43 -15.56 19.49
CA LEU A 124 11.30 -16.11 18.73
C LEU A 124 11.65 -17.48 18.13
N VAL A 125 12.83 -17.63 17.52
CA VAL A 125 13.26 -18.92 16.94
C VAL A 125 13.34 -20.02 18.01
N HIS A 126 13.89 -19.73 19.20
CA HIS A 126 13.90 -20.70 20.30
C HIS A 126 12.48 -21.07 20.74
N TRP A 127 11.62 -20.07 20.95
CA TRP A 127 10.25 -20.31 21.35
C TRP A 127 9.47 -21.16 20.34
N LEU A 128 9.61 -20.85 19.04
CA LEU A 128 8.98 -21.61 17.96
C LEU A 128 9.45 -23.07 17.96
N ASN A 129 10.76 -23.31 18.13
CA ASN A 129 11.33 -24.66 18.19
C ASN A 129 10.83 -25.45 19.41
N GLU A 130 10.56 -24.79 20.54
CA GLU A 130 10.13 -25.43 21.78
C GLU A 130 8.61 -25.65 21.86
N HIS A 131 7.81 -24.81 21.20
CA HIS A 131 6.35 -24.75 21.41
C HIS A 131 5.52 -25.08 20.16
N THR A 132 6.16 -25.37 19.03
CA THR A 132 5.49 -25.66 17.76
C THR A 132 6.23 -26.75 16.99
N ASP A 133 5.51 -27.46 16.11
CA ASP A 133 6.10 -28.43 15.18
C ASP A 133 6.55 -27.78 13.86
N LEU A 134 6.67 -26.44 13.82
CA LEU A 134 7.04 -25.72 12.59
C LEU A 134 8.50 -26.00 12.25
N ALA A 135 8.75 -26.39 10.99
CA ALA A 135 10.09 -26.62 10.50
C ALA A 135 10.72 -25.31 9.99
N LEU A 136 11.77 -24.83 10.66
CA LEU A 136 12.52 -23.66 10.20
C LEU A 136 13.15 -23.94 8.82
N ILE A 137 12.83 -23.10 7.83
CA ILE A 137 13.50 -23.15 6.52
C ILE A 137 14.77 -22.31 6.59
N HIS A 138 14.64 -21.05 7.02
CA HIS A 138 15.77 -20.16 7.22
C HIS A 138 15.37 -18.87 7.98
N VAL A 139 16.39 -18.15 8.46
CA VAL A 139 16.27 -16.77 8.91
C VAL A 139 17.02 -15.87 7.92
N THR A 140 16.41 -14.76 7.53
CA THR A 140 16.97 -13.86 6.51
C THR A 140 17.09 -12.45 7.04
N PHE A 141 18.26 -11.83 6.90
CA PHE A 141 18.40 -10.38 7.03
C PHE A 141 17.72 -9.69 5.84
N SER A 142 16.79 -8.78 6.10
CA SER A 142 15.94 -8.17 5.04
C SER A 142 16.66 -7.15 4.15
N GLY A 143 17.97 -6.93 4.33
CA GLY A 143 18.73 -5.85 3.69
C GLY A 143 18.50 -4.48 4.34
N GLY A 144 17.63 -4.40 5.34
CA GLY A 144 17.20 -3.15 5.94
C GLY A 144 17.18 -3.24 7.46
N LYS A 145 15.98 -3.18 8.03
CA LYS A 145 15.76 -2.86 9.45
C LYS A 145 15.50 -4.09 10.32
N GLY A 146 15.64 -5.30 9.77
CA GLY A 146 15.15 -6.48 10.46
C GLY A 146 15.38 -7.79 9.75
N PHE A 147 14.57 -8.78 10.15
CA PHE A 147 14.73 -10.17 9.79
C PHE A 147 13.39 -10.82 9.47
N HIS A 148 13.41 -11.74 8.50
CA HIS A 148 12.32 -12.68 8.27
C HIS A 148 12.69 -14.03 8.88
N VAL A 149 11.77 -14.63 9.65
CA VAL A 149 11.83 -16.05 10.02
C VAL A 149 10.84 -16.79 9.11
N VAL A 150 11.35 -17.68 8.27
CA VAL A 150 10.55 -18.42 7.29
C VAL A 150 10.50 -19.89 7.69
N LEU A 151 9.29 -20.40 7.93
CA LEU A 151 9.06 -21.77 8.37
C LEU A 151 8.05 -22.48 7.46
N ARG A 152 8.12 -23.81 7.47
CA ARG A 152 7.14 -24.71 6.90
C ARG A 152 6.26 -25.25 8.00
N ASP A 153 4.96 -25.24 7.76
CA ASP A 153 3.99 -25.91 8.63
C ASP A 153 3.76 -27.34 8.14
N PRO A 154 4.10 -28.38 8.93
CA PRO A 154 3.80 -29.75 8.55
C PRO A 154 2.31 -30.07 8.62
N ASP A 155 1.50 -29.28 9.34
CA ASP A 155 0.06 -29.50 9.41
C ASP A 155 -0.60 -29.17 8.06
N ARG A 156 -1.14 -30.22 7.43
CA ARG A 156 -1.82 -30.15 6.13
C ARG A 156 -3.34 -30.14 6.25
N THR A 157 -3.91 -30.12 7.46
CA THR A 157 -5.35 -30.28 7.70
C THR A 157 -6.18 -29.27 6.93
N ALA A 158 -5.81 -27.98 6.97
CA ALA A 158 -6.52 -26.93 6.24
C ALA A 158 -6.50 -27.13 4.72
N PHE A 159 -5.47 -27.80 4.18
CA PHE A 159 -5.32 -28.05 2.73
C PHE A 159 -6.15 -29.23 2.23
N ALA A 160 -6.76 -30.02 3.12
CA ALA A 160 -7.69 -31.09 2.75
C ALA A 160 -9.05 -30.55 2.26
N GLU A 161 -9.39 -29.31 2.63
CA GLU A 161 -10.61 -28.64 2.14
C GLU A 161 -10.55 -28.50 0.61
N ALA A 162 -11.58 -28.97 -0.10
CA ALA A 162 -11.61 -29.02 -1.55
C ALA A 162 -11.97 -27.66 -2.18
N GLU A 163 -12.85 -26.89 -1.55
CA GLU A 163 -13.29 -25.60 -2.05
C GLU A 163 -12.18 -24.54 -1.83
N PRO A 164 -11.66 -23.88 -2.90
CA PRO A 164 -10.49 -23.02 -2.78
C PRO A 164 -10.62 -21.83 -1.82
N ARG A 165 -11.79 -21.16 -1.75
CA ARG A 165 -11.97 -20.01 -0.86
C ARG A 165 -12.06 -20.44 0.61
N ALA A 166 -12.75 -21.53 0.89
CA ALA A 166 -12.85 -22.14 2.21
C ALA A 166 -11.48 -22.62 2.68
N ARG A 167 -10.72 -23.30 1.82
CA ARG A 167 -9.33 -23.68 2.09
C ARG A 167 -8.48 -22.48 2.47
N GLU A 168 -8.50 -21.42 1.65
CA GLU A 168 -7.76 -20.19 1.92
C GLU A 168 -8.20 -19.57 3.26
N GLY A 169 -9.51 -19.56 3.55
CA GLY A 169 -10.06 -19.09 4.82
C GLY A 169 -9.56 -19.89 6.03
N LEU A 170 -9.54 -21.22 5.95
CA LEU A 170 -9.03 -22.10 7.01
C LEU A 170 -7.54 -21.89 7.26
N VAL A 171 -6.73 -21.79 6.19
CA VAL A 171 -5.30 -21.49 6.32
C VAL A 171 -5.10 -20.14 7.01
N ARG A 172 -5.85 -19.10 6.63
CA ARG A 172 -5.76 -17.78 7.28
C ARG A 172 -6.14 -17.85 8.76
N ALA A 173 -7.20 -18.56 9.11
CA ALA A 173 -7.64 -18.73 10.49
C ALA A 173 -6.58 -19.47 11.34
N GLN A 174 -5.99 -20.55 10.80
CA GLN A 174 -4.91 -21.29 11.44
C GLN A 174 -3.68 -20.40 11.69
N ARG A 175 -3.28 -19.60 10.70
CA ARG A 175 -2.14 -18.66 10.82
C ARG A 175 -2.43 -17.54 11.80
N GLN A 176 -3.67 -17.04 11.86
CA GLN A 176 -4.09 -16.03 12.83
C GLN A 176 -4.02 -16.58 14.27
N ALA A 177 -4.45 -17.82 14.49
CA ALA A 177 -4.34 -18.48 15.80
C ALA A 177 -2.88 -18.66 16.23
N LEU A 178 -2.01 -19.07 15.30
CA LEU A 178 -0.57 -19.16 15.55
C LEU A 178 0.03 -17.79 15.89
N LEU A 179 -0.29 -16.76 15.12
CA LEU A 179 0.17 -15.40 15.37
C LEU A 179 -0.27 -14.92 16.77
N GLN A 180 -1.51 -15.18 17.17
CA GLN A 180 -1.99 -14.82 18.50
C GLN A 180 -1.19 -15.49 19.61
N ARG A 181 -0.89 -16.80 19.49
CA ARG A 181 -0.03 -17.51 20.46
C ARG A 181 1.37 -16.88 20.58
N VAL A 182 1.96 -16.46 19.46
CA VAL A 182 3.28 -15.80 19.41
C VAL A 182 3.23 -14.44 20.11
N LEU A 183 2.18 -13.66 19.86
CA LEU A 183 1.98 -12.35 20.50
C LEU A 183 1.72 -12.49 22.01
N ASP A 184 0.90 -13.47 22.41
CA ASP A 184 0.58 -13.76 23.82
C ASP A 184 1.81 -14.21 24.61
N ALA A 185 2.75 -14.90 23.93
CA ALA A 185 4.07 -15.23 24.48
C ALA A 185 5.04 -14.04 24.56
N GLY A 186 4.62 -12.84 24.15
CA GLY A 186 5.40 -11.61 24.25
C GLY A 186 6.37 -11.34 23.10
N HIS A 187 6.23 -12.04 21.98
CA HIS A 187 7.07 -11.81 20.79
C HIS A 187 6.46 -10.73 19.88
N GLU A 188 7.11 -9.57 19.83
CA GLU A 188 6.72 -8.48 18.93
C GLU A 188 7.10 -8.79 17.47
N VAL A 189 6.10 -9.07 16.63
CA VAL A 189 6.22 -9.34 15.18
C VAL A 189 5.21 -8.49 14.39
N ASP A 190 5.43 -8.24 13.09
CA ASP A 190 4.43 -7.58 12.24
C ASP A 190 3.19 -8.47 12.04
N SER A 191 2.07 -8.07 12.66
CA SER A 191 0.81 -8.81 12.63
C SER A 191 0.14 -8.85 11.25
N THR A 192 0.60 -8.06 10.28
CA THR A 192 0.04 -8.03 8.92
C THR A 192 0.66 -9.07 7.98
N VAL A 193 1.69 -9.78 8.42
CA VAL A 193 2.48 -10.71 7.58
C VAL A 193 1.93 -12.12 7.67
N THR A 194 1.88 -12.68 8.88
CA THR A 194 1.79 -14.13 9.10
C THR A 194 0.48 -14.73 8.58
N ALA A 195 -0.64 -14.02 8.71
CA ALA A 195 -1.95 -14.48 8.26
C ALA A 195 -2.31 -14.07 6.82
N ASP A 196 -1.46 -13.29 6.15
CA ASP A 196 -1.71 -12.82 4.79
C ASP A 196 -1.22 -13.85 3.76
N THR A 197 -2.16 -14.62 3.21
CA THR A 197 -1.91 -15.61 2.16
C THR A 197 -1.44 -15.01 0.83
N ARG A 198 -1.57 -13.69 0.63
CA ARG A 198 -1.05 -12.99 -0.56
C ARG A 198 0.22 -12.21 -0.27
N ARG A 199 0.83 -12.41 0.90
CA ARG A 199 2.05 -11.71 1.30
C ARG A 199 3.20 -12.06 0.37
N ILE A 200 4.03 -11.06 0.11
CA ILE A 200 5.32 -11.21 -0.57
C ILE A 200 6.42 -10.80 0.40
N ILE A 201 7.54 -11.50 0.36
CA ILE A 201 8.72 -11.22 1.17
C ILE A 201 9.92 -10.94 0.27
N ARG A 202 10.89 -10.18 0.77
CA ARG A 202 12.07 -9.83 -0.02
C ARG A 202 12.84 -11.08 -0.42
N MET A 203 13.15 -11.17 -1.70
CA MET A 203 13.81 -12.31 -2.31
C MET A 203 15.26 -12.44 -1.81
N PRO A 204 15.68 -13.56 -1.21
CA PRO A 204 17.08 -13.81 -0.88
C PRO A 204 18.02 -13.60 -2.09
N GLY A 205 19.10 -12.86 -1.86
CA GLY A 205 20.08 -12.44 -2.87
C GLY A 205 19.76 -11.10 -3.55
N SER A 206 18.53 -10.60 -3.44
CA SER A 206 18.16 -9.27 -3.99
C SER A 206 18.62 -8.12 -3.09
N LEU A 207 18.73 -6.92 -3.67
CA LEU A 207 19.05 -5.70 -2.92
C LEU A 207 17.80 -5.10 -2.26
N HIS A 208 18.03 -4.41 -1.14
CA HIS A 208 17.05 -3.49 -0.56
C HIS A 208 17.19 -2.10 -1.23
N GLY A 209 16.12 -1.62 -1.86
CA GLY A 209 16.17 -0.44 -2.74
C GLY A 209 16.59 0.86 -2.06
N GLY A 210 16.46 0.96 -0.74
CA GLY A 210 16.87 2.15 0.02
C GLY A 210 18.26 2.09 0.68
N THR A 211 18.85 0.91 0.83
CA THR A 211 20.12 0.72 1.59
C THR A 211 21.20 0.05 0.75
N ARG A 212 20.80 -0.68 -0.31
CA ARG A 212 21.62 -1.55 -1.16
C ARG A 212 22.40 -2.62 -0.41
N TRP A 213 21.92 -3.01 0.78
CA TRP A 213 22.35 -4.27 1.38
C TRP A 213 21.50 -5.41 0.82
N ALA A 214 22.12 -6.59 0.71
CA ALA A 214 21.44 -7.76 0.22
C ALA A 214 20.47 -8.33 1.26
N CYS A 215 19.37 -8.88 0.76
CA CYS A 215 18.55 -9.83 1.50
C CYS A 215 19.36 -11.12 1.65
N THR A 216 19.83 -11.44 2.86
CA THR A 216 20.82 -12.52 3.07
C THR A 216 20.28 -13.57 4.01
N VAL A 217 20.17 -14.81 3.53
CA VAL A 217 19.91 -15.97 4.38
C VAL A 217 21.10 -16.15 5.32
N LEU A 218 20.81 -16.21 6.61
CA LEU A 218 21.82 -16.39 7.64
C LEU A 218 22.22 -17.86 7.75
N GLU A 219 23.48 -18.11 8.10
CA GLU A 219 23.94 -19.45 8.45
C GLU A 219 23.23 -19.97 9.69
N GLU A 220 23.17 -21.29 9.84
CA GLU A 220 22.59 -21.93 11.02
C GLU A 220 23.25 -21.41 12.31
N GLY A 221 22.43 -21.07 13.30
CA GLY A 221 22.87 -20.49 14.57
C GLY A 221 23.44 -19.06 14.50
N GLN A 222 23.64 -18.47 13.32
CA GLN A 222 24.20 -17.13 13.18
C GLN A 222 23.33 -16.05 13.83
N ILE A 223 22.00 -16.21 13.77
CA ILE A 223 21.04 -15.30 14.41
C ILE A 223 21.21 -15.25 15.94
N HIS A 224 21.73 -16.31 16.58
CA HIS A 224 21.93 -16.37 18.03
C HIS A 224 23.21 -15.65 18.48
N ARG A 225 24.18 -15.48 17.58
CA ARG A 225 25.45 -14.78 17.85
C ARG A 225 25.27 -13.26 17.76
N PRO A 226 25.98 -12.45 18.56
CA PRO A 226 25.89 -10.99 18.49
C PRO A 226 26.17 -10.45 17.09
N LEU A 227 25.37 -9.47 16.63
CA LEU A 227 25.40 -8.89 15.27
C LEU A 227 26.82 -8.46 14.85
N ARG A 228 27.56 -7.86 15.78
CA ARG A 228 28.93 -7.37 15.56
C ARG A 228 29.92 -8.44 15.06
N THR A 229 29.61 -9.72 15.22
CA THR A 229 30.49 -10.83 14.84
C THR A 229 30.38 -11.20 13.37
N TRP A 230 29.33 -10.76 12.67
CA TRP A 230 29.05 -11.19 11.29
C TRP A 230 28.51 -10.10 10.36
N VAL A 231 28.01 -8.97 10.90
CA VAL A 231 27.35 -7.92 10.09
C VAL A 231 28.21 -7.32 8.99
N ASP A 232 29.53 -7.24 9.19
CA ASP A 232 30.45 -6.63 8.23
C ASP A 232 30.69 -7.52 7.01
N GLY A 233 30.44 -8.83 7.15
CA GLY A 233 30.49 -9.81 6.06
C GLY A 233 29.21 -9.91 5.23
N LEU A 234 28.14 -9.18 5.60
CA LEU A 234 26.91 -9.22 4.81
C LEU A 234 27.13 -8.60 3.42
N PRO A 235 26.68 -9.26 2.33
CA PRO A 235 26.79 -8.73 0.99
C PRO A 235 26.03 -7.41 0.80
N ARG A 236 26.60 -6.51 0.02
CA ARG A 236 26.02 -5.20 -0.31
C ARG A 236 26.59 -4.68 -1.62
N ALA A 237 25.85 -3.82 -2.31
CA ALA A 237 26.35 -3.16 -3.50
C ALA A 237 27.44 -2.12 -3.16
N GLU A 238 28.15 -1.67 -4.18
CA GLU A 238 29.24 -0.69 -4.05
C GLU A 238 28.76 0.65 -3.47
N ASP A 239 27.57 1.09 -3.87
CA ASP A 239 26.91 2.34 -3.44
C ASP A 239 26.12 2.19 -2.13
N ALA A 240 26.33 1.10 -1.38
CA ALA A 240 25.51 0.82 -0.21
C ALA A 240 25.65 1.83 0.91
N VAL A 241 24.51 2.19 1.50
CA VAL A 241 24.45 3.12 2.62
C VAL A 241 25.20 2.51 3.79
N ALA A 242 26.17 3.24 4.33
CA ALA A 242 26.91 2.81 5.51
C ALA A 242 25.95 2.55 6.68
N MET A 243 26.11 1.41 7.36
CA MET A 243 25.28 1.05 8.50
C MET A 243 25.77 1.79 9.76
N PRO A 244 25.06 2.83 10.24
CA PRO A 244 25.54 3.62 11.35
C PRO A 244 25.48 2.83 12.66
N LYS A 245 26.41 3.09 13.60
CA LYS A 245 26.43 2.40 14.90
C LYS A 245 25.14 2.63 15.70
N ARG A 246 24.67 3.88 15.73
CA ARG A 246 23.43 4.33 16.37
C ARG A 246 22.50 4.88 15.30
N PRO A 247 21.17 4.86 15.50
CA PRO A 247 20.26 5.50 14.56
C PRO A 247 20.67 6.96 14.37
N PRO A 248 20.61 7.50 13.14
CA PRO A 248 20.87 8.91 12.93
C PRO A 248 20.01 9.69 13.90
N LYS A 249 20.59 10.72 14.55
CA LYS A 249 19.80 11.66 15.33
C LYS A 249 18.78 12.21 14.35
N VAL A 250 17.54 11.77 14.50
CA VAL A 250 16.43 12.49 13.91
C VAL A 250 16.60 13.87 14.51
N ARG A 251 17.01 14.86 13.70
CA ARG A 251 16.63 16.23 14.01
C ARG A 251 15.14 16.10 14.13
N LYS A 252 14.63 16.06 15.37
CA LYS A 252 13.24 16.40 15.59
C LYS A 252 13.14 17.68 14.78
N ALA A 253 12.39 17.65 13.68
CA ALA A 253 11.83 18.90 13.17
C ALA A 253 11.38 19.58 14.45
N GLN A 254 11.86 20.80 14.72
CA GLN A 254 11.35 21.57 15.85
C GLN A 254 9.86 21.28 15.85
N PRO A 255 9.30 20.72 16.94
CA PRO A 255 7.88 20.56 16.97
C PRO A 255 7.39 21.94 16.57
N ARG A 256 6.74 22.05 15.39
CA ARG A 256 5.84 23.16 15.17
C ARG A 256 5.04 23.14 16.44
N THR A 257 5.18 24.17 17.28
CA THR A 257 4.55 24.31 18.58
C THR A 257 3.14 23.82 18.39
N THR A 258 2.96 22.55 18.72
CA THR A 258 1.68 21.90 18.76
C THR A 258 1.45 22.11 20.22
N GLU A 259 0.69 23.17 20.48
CA GLU A 259 0.00 23.31 21.75
C GLU A 259 -0.46 21.93 22.19
N PRO A 260 -0.36 21.59 23.49
CA PRO A 260 -0.75 20.29 23.98
C PRO A 260 -2.08 19.93 23.32
N ARG A 261 -2.07 18.84 22.52
CA ARG A 261 -3.30 18.30 21.93
C ARG A 261 -4.24 18.14 23.13
N SER A 262 -5.23 19.03 23.20
CA SER A 262 -6.43 18.79 23.97
C SER A 262 -6.85 17.37 23.63
N LEU A 263 -7.30 16.62 24.64
CA LEU A 263 -7.93 15.31 24.47
C LEU A 263 -8.72 15.35 23.16
N GLU A 264 -8.22 14.67 22.11
CA GLU A 264 -8.86 14.75 20.78
C GLU A 264 -10.23 14.11 20.95
N GLU A 265 -11.23 14.97 21.11
CA GLU A 265 -12.63 14.56 21.20
C GLU A 265 -12.91 13.74 19.94
N GLU A 266 -13.38 12.50 20.11
CA GLU A 266 -13.76 11.66 18.98
C GLU A 266 -14.81 12.41 18.15
N THR A 267 -14.46 12.78 16.92
CA THR A 267 -15.38 13.52 16.04
C THR A 267 -16.11 12.57 15.13
N LEU A 268 -17.44 12.62 15.17
CA LEU A 268 -18.27 11.96 14.16
C LEU A 268 -18.30 12.86 12.91
N SER A 269 -17.98 12.32 11.75
CA SER A 269 -18.05 13.03 10.46
C SER A 269 -19.00 12.33 9.50
N LEU A 270 -19.86 13.09 8.83
CA LEU A 270 -20.61 12.59 7.67
C LEU A 270 -19.70 12.69 6.44
N GLU A 271 -19.47 11.58 5.76
CA GLU A 271 -18.63 11.49 4.58
C GLU A 271 -19.45 11.06 3.37
N VAL A 272 -19.10 11.59 2.19
CA VAL A 272 -19.65 11.17 0.90
C VAL A 272 -18.57 10.52 0.06
N SER A 273 -18.94 9.46 -0.64
CA SER A 273 -18.07 8.77 -1.59
C SER A 273 -18.00 9.52 -2.91
N THR A 274 -16.83 9.55 -3.53
CA THR A 274 -16.66 10.04 -4.91
C THR A 274 -17.10 9.02 -5.97
N HIS A 275 -17.47 7.80 -5.56
CA HIS A 275 -17.80 6.72 -6.48
C HIS A 275 -19.08 6.99 -7.26
N VAL A 276 -19.04 6.75 -8.58
CA VAL A 276 -20.27 6.71 -9.39
C VAL A 276 -20.79 5.27 -9.36
N VAL A 277 -21.55 4.97 -8.30
CA VAL A 277 -22.13 3.64 -8.03
C VAL A 277 -22.90 3.13 -9.24
N GLY A 278 -22.69 1.87 -9.63
CA GLY A 278 -23.28 1.29 -10.84
C GLY A 278 -22.42 1.45 -12.11
N THR A 279 -21.19 1.93 -11.97
CA THR A 279 -20.20 1.99 -13.06
C THR A 279 -18.90 1.29 -12.65
N LYS A 280 -18.15 0.75 -13.61
CA LYS A 280 -16.95 -0.06 -13.34
C LYS A 280 -15.73 0.75 -12.90
N ASP A 281 -15.51 1.94 -13.46
CA ASP A 281 -14.31 2.77 -13.20
C ASP A 281 -14.59 4.27 -13.33
N ARG A 282 -15.81 4.71 -12.98
CA ARG A 282 -16.15 6.14 -12.97
C ARG A 282 -16.17 6.72 -11.57
N THR A 283 -15.65 7.94 -11.46
CA THR A 283 -15.60 8.71 -10.22
C THR A 283 -15.92 10.18 -10.52
N ALA A 284 -16.60 10.82 -9.58
CA ALA A 284 -16.70 12.27 -9.51
C ALA A 284 -15.51 12.84 -8.72
N ILE A 285 -15.41 14.17 -8.68
CA ILE A 285 -14.50 14.87 -7.76
C ILE A 285 -15.34 15.55 -6.70
N VAL A 286 -15.10 15.20 -5.43
CA VAL A 286 -15.69 15.87 -4.27
C VAL A 286 -14.55 16.25 -3.34
N ALA A 287 -14.35 17.55 -3.10
CA ALA A 287 -13.20 18.04 -2.36
C ALA A 287 -13.57 19.21 -1.45
N LEU A 288 -13.13 19.16 -0.19
CA LEU A 288 -13.04 20.35 0.65
C LEU A 288 -11.80 21.12 0.23
N LEU A 289 -12.01 22.36 -0.19
CA LEU A 289 -10.95 23.25 -0.61
C LEU A 289 -10.21 23.84 0.61
N PRO A 290 -8.96 24.28 0.44
CA PRO A 290 -8.17 24.91 1.50
C PRO A 290 -8.86 26.13 2.14
N VAL A 291 -8.59 26.35 3.44
CA VAL A 291 -9.18 27.43 4.27
C VAL A 291 -8.75 28.85 3.84
N ASN A 292 -7.74 28.98 2.98
CA ASN A 292 -7.20 30.26 2.54
C ASN A 292 -7.84 30.78 1.23
N LEU A 293 -9.01 30.27 0.85
CA LEU A 293 -9.74 30.66 -0.37
C LEU A 293 -10.98 31.50 -0.05
N ASN A 294 -10.94 32.30 1.02
CA ASN A 294 -12.13 32.95 1.58
C ASN A 294 -12.60 34.18 0.78
N ASP A 295 -11.70 34.82 0.03
CA ASP A 295 -12.05 35.91 -0.89
C ASP A 295 -12.35 35.38 -2.31
N ALA A 296 -13.28 36.06 -3.00
CA ALA A 296 -13.71 35.66 -4.33
C ALA A 296 -12.57 35.60 -5.36
N PRO A 297 -11.65 36.60 -5.47
CA PRO A 297 -10.56 36.57 -6.43
C PRO A 297 -9.63 35.35 -6.27
N THR A 298 -9.24 35.01 -5.05
CA THR A 298 -8.34 33.89 -4.78
C THR A 298 -9.02 32.55 -5.08
N ARG A 299 -10.31 32.42 -4.74
CA ARG A 299 -11.10 31.23 -5.10
C ARG A 299 -11.24 31.10 -6.61
N ASP A 300 -11.59 32.16 -7.31
CA ASP A 300 -11.83 32.11 -8.76
C ASP A 300 -10.52 31.79 -9.51
N ALA A 301 -9.39 32.36 -9.06
CA ALA A 301 -8.06 32.00 -9.55
C ALA A 301 -7.67 30.54 -9.26
N TYR A 302 -8.14 29.98 -8.14
CA TYR A 302 -7.95 28.56 -7.82
C TYR A 302 -8.79 27.66 -8.74
N LEU A 303 -10.07 28.01 -8.93
CA LEU A 303 -10.99 27.27 -9.79
C LEU A 303 -10.58 27.34 -11.26
N ALA A 304 -9.97 28.43 -11.71
CA ALA A 304 -9.42 28.57 -13.06
C ALA A 304 -8.27 27.59 -13.38
N LYS A 305 -7.63 26.99 -12.36
CA LYS A 305 -6.59 25.95 -12.56
C LYS A 305 -7.17 24.61 -13.02
N PHE A 306 -8.47 24.41 -12.84
CA PHE A 306 -9.13 23.19 -13.26
C PHE A 306 -9.28 23.17 -14.79
N PRO A 307 -8.92 22.05 -15.46
CA PRO A 307 -9.12 21.90 -16.90
C PRO A 307 -10.58 22.14 -17.33
N ASP A 308 -10.80 22.49 -18.60
CA ASP A 308 -12.16 22.81 -19.08
C ASP A 308 -13.08 21.61 -19.12
N ASP A 309 -12.53 20.40 -19.35
CA ASP A 309 -13.29 19.15 -19.41
C ASP A 309 -13.89 18.71 -18.06
N VAL A 310 -13.61 19.45 -16.98
CA VAL A 310 -14.23 19.22 -15.66
C VAL A 310 -15.46 20.09 -15.41
N ALA A 311 -15.81 20.97 -16.34
CA ALA A 311 -16.99 21.80 -16.18
C ALA A 311 -18.30 20.99 -16.31
N PRO A 312 -19.38 21.43 -15.67
CA PRO A 312 -19.43 22.49 -14.67
C PRO A 312 -19.10 21.97 -13.27
N MET A 313 -18.76 22.91 -12.39
CA MET A 313 -18.41 22.61 -11.00
C MET A 313 -19.40 23.30 -10.07
N ALA A 314 -19.92 22.57 -9.09
CA ALA A 314 -20.77 23.11 -8.03
C ALA A 314 -19.91 23.51 -6.82
N VAL A 315 -20.15 24.71 -6.30
CA VAL A 315 -19.43 25.25 -5.14
C VAL A 315 -20.42 25.52 -4.01
N PHE A 316 -20.06 25.09 -2.81
CA PHE A 316 -20.82 25.32 -1.58
C PHE A 316 -19.92 25.93 -0.52
N ASP A 317 -20.48 26.78 0.33
CA ASP A 317 -19.81 27.33 1.51
C ASP A 317 -20.07 26.37 2.68
N VAL A 318 -19.00 25.96 3.39
CA VAL A 318 -19.03 25.04 4.54
C VAL A 318 -18.19 25.64 5.67
N GLY A 319 -18.83 26.38 6.56
CA GLY A 319 -18.14 27.14 7.60
C GLY A 319 -17.15 28.15 6.98
N GLN A 320 -15.86 28.02 7.28
CA GLN A 320 -14.76 28.83 6.72
C GLN A 320 -14.07 28.18 5.52
N ARG A 321 -14.71 27.21 4.87
CA ARG A 321 -14.16 26.46 3.74
C ARG A 321 -15.17 26.40 2.60
N HIS A 322 -14.70 25.95 1.45
CA HIS A 322 -15.56 25.67 0.30
C HIS A 322 -15.57 24.18 -0.01
N LEU A 323 -16.74 23.61 -0.25
CA LEU A 323 -16.90 22.29 -0.82
C LEU A 323 -17.07 22.43 -2.34
N LEU A 324 -16.23 21.71 -3.07
CA LEU A 324 -16.32 21.58 -4.52
C LEU A 324 -16.88 20.20 -4.88
N VAL A 325 -17.93 20.19 -5.68
CA VAL A 325 -18.46 18.99 -6.31
C VAL A 325 -18.36 19.14 -7.82
N VAL A 326 -17.65 18.24 -8.48
CA VAL A 326 -17.63 18.11 -9.92
C VAL A 326 -18.43 16.86 -10.29
N PRO A 327 -19.74 17.02 -10.61
CA PRO A 327 -20.66 15.89 -10.78
C PRO A 327 -20.55 15.27 -12.17
N ARG A 328 -19.32 15.00 -12.63
CA ARG A 328 -19.02 14.31 -13.89
C ARG A 328 -18.48 12.91 -13.60
N ALA A 329 -18.91 11.93 -14.39
CA ALA A 329 -18.47 10.55 -14.28
C ALA A 329 -17.16 10.33 -15.06
N PHE A 330 -16.06 10.85 -14.53
CA PHE A 330 -14.73 10.70 -15.15
C PHE A 330 -14.23 9.26 -15.08
N PRO A 331 -13.45 8.79 -16.07
CA PRO A 331 -12.54 7.67 -15.84
C PRO A 331 -11.64 8.02 -14.64
N ARG A 332 -11.42 7.06 -13.72
CA ARG A 332 -10.66 7.29 -12.48
C ARG A 332 -9.27 7.88 -12.73
N ALA A 333 -8.57 7.42 -13.76
CA ALA A 333 -7.27 7.95 -14.16
C ALA A 333 -7.31 9.46 -14.50
N ARG A 334 -8.40 9.93 -15.13
CA ARG A 334 -8.57 11.35 -15.45
C ARG A 334 -8.78 12.19 -14.19
N ALA A 335 -9.63 11.72 -13.26
CA ALA A 335 -9.84 12.40 -11.99
C ALA A 335 -8.54 12.54 -11.18
N ILE A 336 -7.70 11.49 -11.14
CA ILE A 336 -6.37 11.55 -10.51
C ILE A 336 -5.50 12.63 -11.16
N ALA A 337 -5.42 12.66 -12.49
CA ALA A 337 -4.61 13.65 -13.22
C ALA A 337 -5.06 15.09 -12.94
N VAL A 338 -6.38 15.34 -12.90
CA VAL A 338 -6.94 16.65 -12.53
C VAL A 338 -6.53 17.04 -11.12
N LEU A 339 -6.72 16.15 -10.14
CA LEU A 339 -6.39 16.39 -8.74
C LEU A 339 -4.90 16.67 -8.51
N GLU A 340 -4.02 15.99 -9.23
CA GLU A 340 -2.58 16.26 -9.18
C GLU A 340 -2.23 17.62 -9.76
N GLY A 341 -2.82 17.98 -10.89
CA GLY A 341 -2.61 19.27 -11.56
C GLY A 341 -2.96 20.47 -10.68
N ILE A 342 -4.02 20.35 -9.86
CA ILE A 342 -4.45 21.41 -8.94
C ILE A 342 -3.79 21.34 -7.55
N GLY A 343 -2.85 20.39 -7.35
CA GLY A 343 -2.12 20.24 -6.09
C GLY A 343 -2.83 19.48 -4.97
N GLN A 344 -3.98 18.84 -5.25
CA GLN A 344 -4.74 18.00 -4.29
C GLN A 344 -4.17 16.58 -4.16
N LYS A 345 -2.87 16.49 -3.85
CA LYS A 345 -2.10 15.23 -3.86
C LYS A 345 -2.63 14.18 -2.89
N ALA A 346 -3.17 14.58 -1.74
CA ALA A 346 -3.73 13.65 -0.76
C ALA A 346 -5.00 12.97 -1.28
N LEU A 347 -5.87 13.73 -1.94
CA LEU A 347 -7.08 13.18 -2.56
C LEU A 347 -6.71 12.30 -3.75
N ALA A 348 -5.77 12.73 -4.61
CA ALA A 348 -5.25 11.91 -5.70
C ALA A 348 -4.61 10.59 -5.22
N ALA A 349 -3.91 10.60 -4.09
CA ALA A 349 -3.35 9.41 -3.47
C ALA A 349 -4.45 8.45 -2.98
N ARG A 350 -5.54 8.96 -2.39
CA ARG A 350 -6.71 8.16 -2.00
C ARG A 350 -7.38 7.51 -3.20
N HIS A 351 -7.62 8.26 -4.28
CA HIS A 351 -8.12 7.67 -5.53
C HIS A 351 -7.16 6.64 -6.15
N ARG A 352 -5.86 6.61 -5.81
CA ARG A 352 -4.94 5.56 -6.26
C ARG A 352 -4.92 4.33 -5.35
N ALA A 353 -4.99 4.55 -4.05
CA ALA A 353 -5.01 3.49 -3.05
C ALA A 353 -6.34 2.73 -3.04
N ASP A 354 -7.44 3.47 -3.13
CA ASP A 354 -8.80 2.97 -3.02
C ASP A 354 -9.54 3.10 -4.36
N GLU A 355 -10.60 2.31 -4.57
CA GLU A 355 -11.45 2.42 -5.77
C GLU A 355 -12.19 3.77 -5.84
N HIS A 356 -12.42 4.41 -4.69
CA HIS A 356 -13.04 5.73 -4.55
C HIS A 356 -12.57 6.43 -3.27
N ALA A 357 -12.68 7.75 -3.22
CA ALA A 357 -12.33 8.54 -2.05
C ALA A 357 -13.58 8.84 -1.21
N TRP A 358 -13.41 8.87 0.11
CA TRP A 358 -14.40 9.40 1.04
C TRP A 358 -14.01 10.81 1.46
N THR A 359 -14.90 11.77 1.18
CA THR A 359 -14.70 13.18 1.52
C THR A 359 -15.65 13.54 2.65
N ALA A 360 -15.10 14.04 3.76
CA ALA A 360 -15.91 14.53 4.87
C ALA A 360 -16.65 15.80 4.43
N LEU A 361 -17.97 15.79 4.63
CA LEU A 361 -18.82 16.96 4.42
C LEU A 361 -18.87 17.84 5.68
N MET A 362 -18.77 17.24 6.87
CA MET A 362 -18.90 17.92 8.17
C MET A 362 -18.20 17.13 9.29
N ASN A 363 -17.77 17.82 10.35
CA ASN A 363 -17.29 17.24 11.59
C ASN A 363 -18.24 17.64 12.73
N ALA A 364 -18.62 16.73 13.64
CA ALA A 364 -19.68 16.91 14.64
C ALA A 364 -19.41 17.94 15.76
N GLN A 365 -18.36 18.74 15.67
CA GLN A 365 -18.15 19.87 16.57
C GLN A 365 -18.92 21.09 16.05
N GLY A 366 -20.22 21.12 16.36
CA GLY A 366 -21.04 22.34 16.27
C GLY A 366 -21.62 22.71 14.91
N GLU A 367 -21.43 21.92 13.85
CA GLU A 367 -21.99 22.23 12.52
C GLU A 367 -23.32 21.47 12.27
N SER A 368 -24.41 22.23 12.14
CA SER A 368 -25.71 21.75 11.66
C SER A 368 -25.66 21.50 10.14
N MET A 369 -26.45 20.55 9.61
CA MET A 369 -26.67 20.38 8.16
C MET A 369 -27.16 21.67 7.46
N GLN A 370 -27.64 22.66 8.22
CA GLN A 370 -28.02 24.00 7.75
C GLN A 370 -26.81 24.91 7.40
N GLY A 371 -25.57 24.46 7.67
CA GLY A 371 -24.34 25.23 7.47
C GLY A 371 -23.69 25.09 6.09
N ILE A 372 -24.19 24.20 5.22
CA ILE A 372 -23.72 24.09 3.83
C ILE A 372 -24.62 24.94 2.94
N GLN A 373 -24.09 26.02 2.39
CA GLN A 373 -24.87 26.97 1.58
C GLN A 373 -24.43 26.90 0.11
N PRO A 374 -25.37 26.71 -0.83
CA PRO A 374 -25.05 26.64 -2.25
C PRO A 374 -24.61 28.02 -2.74
N ARG A 375 -23.42 28.10 -3.32
CA ARG A 375 -22.90 29.35 -3.90
C ARG A 375 -23.26 29.48 -5.36
N GLY A 376 -23.22 28.37 -6.10
CA GLY A 376 -23.60 28.34 -7.50
C GLY A 376 -22.80 27.35 -8.35
N TRP A 377 -23.15 27.32 -9.62
CA TRP A 377 -22.41 26.62 -10.66
C TRP A 377 -21.31 27.52 -11.24
N VAL A 378 -20.16 26.93 -11.52
CA VAL A 378 -19.03 27.56 -12.18
C VAL A 378 -18.83 26.90 -13.55
N ARG A 379 -18.73 27.73 -14.60
CA ARG A 379 -18.63 27.29 -16.01
C ARG A 379 -19.83 26.43 -16.46
N LEU A 380 -21.05 26.83 -16.08
CA LEU A 380 -22.29 26.08 -16.38
C LEU A 380 -22.55 25.89 -17.89
N ASP A 381 -22.13 26.88 -18.63
CA ASP A 381 -22.18 27.07 -20.08
C ASP A 381 -21.11 26.25 -20.84
N HIS A 382 -20.18 25.59 -20.14
CA HIS A 382 -19.19 24.71 -20.76
C HIS A 382 -19.68 23.26 -20.76
N GLU A 383 -20.15 22.80 -21.92
CA GLU A 383 -20.55 21.42 -22.13
C GLU A 383 -19.35 20.54 -22.49
N VAL A 384 -19.21 19.41 -21.80
CA VAL A 384 -18.05 18.51 -21.93
C VAL A 384 -18.52 17.07 -22.11
N GLY A 385 -17.74 16.29 -22.87
CA GLY A 385 -18.11 14.94 -23.34
C GLY A 385 -18.15 13.83 -22.27
N HIS A 386 -18.15 14.16 -20.98
CA HIS A 386 -18.28 13.17 -19.91
C HIS A 386 -19.72 13.12 -19.39
N PRO A 387 -20.31 11.91 -19.23
CA PRO A 387 -21.63 11.77 -18.62
C PRO A 387 -21.69 12.43 -17.24
N TRP A 388 -22.86 12.92 -16.90
CA TRP A 388 -23.18 13.40 -15.57
C TRP A 388 -23.21 12.24 -14.58
N SER A 389 -22.66 12.47 -13.39
CA SER A 389 -22.78 11.53 -12.29
C SER A 389 -24.11 11.77 -11.58
N ARG A 390 -25.10 10.91 -11.83
CA ARG A 390 -26.42 10.93 -11.20
C ARG A 390 -26.38 11.05 -9.66
N PRO A 391 -25.56 10.28 -8.91
CA PRO A 391 -25.57 10.39 -7.45
C PRO A 391 -24.98 11.71 -6.93
N HIS A 392 -24.10 12.35 -7.70
CA HIS A 392 -23.45 13.60 -7.30
C HIS A 392 -24.26 14.83 -7.73
N LEU A 393 -25.06 14.72 -8.79
CA LEU A 393 -26.11 15.69 -9.09
C LEU A 393 -27.17 15.70 -7.99
N GLU A 394 -27.59 14.51 -7.55
CA GLU A 394 -28.53 14.37 -6.43
C GLU A 394 -27.94 14.93 -5.13
N LEU A 395 -26.64 14.71 -4.86
CA LEU A 395 -25.94 15.37 -3.75
C LEU A 395 -26.04 16.90 -3.86
N CYS A 396 -25.75 17.49 -5.02
CA CYS A 396 -25.87 18.94 -5.21
C CYS A 396 -27.29 19.45 -4.97
N HIS A 397 -28.30 18.70 -5.45
CA HIS A 397 -29.71 19.01 -5.24
C HIS A 397 -30.10 19.01 -3.76
N ARG A 398 -29.69 17.97 -3.01
CA ARG A 398 -29.93 17.87 -1.55
C ARG A 398 -29.24 18.96 -0.76
N LEU A 399 -28.11 19.47 -1.26
CA LEU A 399 -27.39 20.62 -0.69
C LEU A 399 -27.96 21.98 -1.14
N GLY A 400 -29.12 22.00 -1.79
CA GLY A 400 -29.86 23.21 -2.14
C GLY A 400 -29.45 23.88 -3.46
N LEU A 401 -28.56 23.26 -4.24
CA LEU A 401 -28.18 23.78 -5.56
C LEU A 401 -29.07 23.12 -6.63
N PRO A 402 -29.94 23.87 -7.34
CA PRO A 402 -30.82 23.29 -8.35
C PRO A 402 -30.01 22.59 -9.43
N ALA A 403 -30.55 21.48 -9.92
CA ALA A 403 -29.92 20.71 -10.99
C ALA A 403 -29.69 21.62 -12.21
N PRO A 404 -28.51 21.53 -12.85
CA PRO A 404 -28.24 22.30 -14.05
C PRO A 404 -29.14 21.78 -15.17
N PRO A 405 -29.44 22.60 -16.20
CA PRO A 405 -30.13 22.13 -17.40
C PRO A 405 -29.37 20.94 -17.98
N SER A 406 -29.95 19.75 -17.88
CA SER A 406 -29.32 18.49 -18.28
C SER A 406 -29.34 18.35 -19.81
N ALA A 407 -28.22 18.62 -20.47
CA ALA A 407 -28.06 18.41 -21.92
C ALA A 407 -27.41 17.07 -22.32
N GLY A 408 -26.95 16.25 -21.35
CA GLY A 408 -26.12 15.06 -21.63
C GLY A 408 -26.48 13.78 -20.85
N GLU A 409 -25.78 12.68 -21.16
CA GLU A 409 -26.01 11.35 -20.56
C GLU A 409 -25.80 11.31 -19.04
N LEU A 410 -26.57 10.48 -18.34
CA LEU A 410 -26.47 10.24 -16.89
C LEU A 410 -25.89 8.86 -16.60
N ALA A 411 -24.95 8.79 -15.67
CA ALA A 411 -24.32 7.56 -15.21
C ALA A 411 -24.46 7.37 -13.69
N GLY A 412 -24.64 6.11 -13.29
CA GLY A 412 -24.70 5.67 -11.90
C GLY A 412 -26.09 5.67 -11.26
N SER A 413 -26.15 5.28 -9.99
CA SER A 413 -27.38 5.20 -9.19
C SER A 413 -27.96 6.57 -8.86
N GLU A 414 -29.21 6.60 -8.42
CA GLU A 414 -29.86 7.84 -7.95
C GLU A 414 -29.27 8.32 -6.63
N GLU A 415 -28.98 7.40 -5.71
CA GLU A 415 -28.56 7.75 -4.35
C GLU A 415 -27.04 7.96 -4.22
N PRO A 416 -26.59 9.07 -3.60
CA PRO A 416 -25.20 9.25 -3.19
C PRO A 416 -24.84 8.29 -2.05
N ALA A 417 -23.69 7.62 -2.17
CA ALA A 417 -23.16 6.81 -1.09
C ALA A 417 -22.57 7.69 0.02
N MET A 418 -23.21 7.69 1.19
CA MET A 418 -22.81 8.47 2.37
C MET A 418 -22.63 7.56 3.59
N ARG A 419 -21.76 7.95 4.52
CA ARG A 419 -21.52 7.21 5.77
C ARG A 419 -21.18 8.14 6.93
N PHE A 420 -21.44 7.69 8.16
CA PHE A 420 -20.85 8.29 9.35
C PHE A 420 -19.53 7.60 9.68
N ALA A 421 -18.47 8.38 9.90
CA ALA A 421 -17.14 7.91 10.27
C ALA A 421 -16.69 8.57 11.57
N ARG A 422 -16.09 7.81 12.48
CA ARG A 422 -15.44 8.37 13.68
C ARG A 422 -13.98 8.69 13.35
N ARG A 423 -13.54 9.92 13.63
CA ARG A 423 -12.15 10.36 13.47
C ARG A 423 -11.53 10.63 14.84
N ARG A 424 -10.33 10.09 15.05
CA ARG A 424 -9.49 10.31 16.22
C ARG A 424 -8.37 11.27 15.88
#